data_AF-A0A177DYF2-F1
#
_entry.id   AF-A0A177DYF2-F1
#
_cell.length_a   1.000
_cell.length_b   1.000
_cell.length_c   1.000
_cell.angle_alpha   90.00
_cell.angle_beta   90.00
_cell.angle_gamma   90.00
#
_symmetry.space_group_name_H-M   'P 1'
#
loop_
_entity.id
_entity.type
_entity.pdbx_description
1 polymer ?
#
loop_
_entity_poly.entity_id
_entity_poly.type
_entity_poly.pdbx_seq_one_letter_code
_entity_poly.pdbx_strand_id
1 'polypeptide(L)'
;MAYAEKRVSVRKKIAIKYGRKIVRIEVADHEEFTIPEDLLCKRSKFFQKNLQPKRKPFGVDTECPICKAKLESGINELTFCANGCGHNFHYKCTKQWNTEKRETNQPVNCPFCRQGWPGDSKEIAVHQHHDISPGPFSMLIEWLYHGHIAVKDLSDNSDDEGIDETPEPDLHELIEAYVLCLKLKSRMFCRGVLEALLEITEETRIYPDQSDVRLVYDNTTKGAIIRLVLVRMYAQAAQGHWLKDGESIGYSRRFLRDLTIALLEKSPWERRWDLAEMKDKYVIGKMIGYGRKDGDEPEEMNNLSEELSSESESGEDEEMRS
;
A
#
# COMPACT_ATOMS: atom_id res chain seq x y z
N MET A 1 -54.02 13.31 -10.96
CA MET A 1 -52.66 12.74 -10.83
C MET A 1 -52.25 12.88 -9.37
N ALA A 2 -52.13 11.75 -8.66
CA ALA A 2 -51.78 11.75 -7.23
C ALA A 2 -50.26 11.91 -7.07
N TYR A 3 -49.86 12.93 -6.31
CA TYR A 3 -48.48 13.13 -5.89
C TYR A 3 -48.12 12.06 -4.85
N ALA A 4 -47.22 11.14 -5.21
CA ALA A 4 -46.67 10.18 -4.26
C ALA A 4 -45.58 10.87 -3.43
N GLU A 5 -45.88 11.14 -2.16
CA GLU A 5 -44.90 11.61 -1.19
C GLU A 5 -43.76 10.59 -1.05
N LYS A 6 -42.51 11.05 -1.27
CA LYS A 6 -41.30 10.25 -1.02
C LYS A 6 -41.24 9.93 0.47
N ARG A 7 -41.64 8.71 0.84
CA ARG A 7 -41.43 8.16 2.17
C ARG A 7 -39.93 8.15 2.48
N VAL A 8 -39.50 9.00 3.40
CA VAL A 8 -38.15 8.98 3.97
C VAL A 8 -37.90 7.59 4.54
N SER A 9 -36.97 6.83 3.95
CA SER A 9 -36.62 5.51 4.48
C SER A 9 -35.80 5.70 5.75
N VAL A 10 -36.43 5.52 6.92
CA VAL A 10 -35.73 5.48 8.20
C VAL A 10 -34.96 4.16 8.28
N ARG A 11 -33.70 4.14 7.84
CA ARG A 11 -32.81 3.02 8.10
C ARG A 11 -32.47 3.04 9.59
N LYS A 12 -32.87 2.01 10.34
CA LYS A 12 -32.45 1.86 11.74
C LYS A 12 -30.92 1.81 11.79
N LYS A 13 -30.30 2.74 12.50
CA LYS A 13 -28.86 2.74 12.77
C LYS A 13 -28.54 1.50 13.61
N ILE A 14 -27.92 0.50 13.01
CA ILE A 14 -27.48 -0.70 13.73
C ILE A 14 -26.29 -0.28 14.56
N ALA A 15 -26.43 -0.29 15.89
CA ALA A 15 -25.30 -0.06 16.78
C ALA A 15 -24.31 -1.22 16.64
N ILE A 16 -23.16 -0.96 16.00
CA ILE A 16 -22.14 -1.98 15.80
C ILE A 16 -21.45 -2.22 17.14
N LYS A 17 -21.54 -3.45 17.65
CA LYS A 17 -20.91 -3.83 18.91
C LYS A 17 -19.53 -4.42 18.66
N TYR A 18 -18.50 -3.65 19.01
CA TYR A 18 -17.12 -4.14 19.08
C TYR A 18 -16.87 -4.72 20.48
N GLY A 19 -15.95 -5.69 20.59
CA GLY A 19 -15.61 -6.31 21.87
C GLY A 19 -15.24 -5.27 22.95
N ARG A 20 -15.35 -5.65 24.22
CA ARG A 20 -15.17 -4.72 25.35
C ARG A 20 -13.73 -4.33 25.64
N LYS A 21 -12.77 -5.13 25.16
CA LYS A 21 -11.35 -4.92 25.43
C LYS A 21 -10.84 -3.80 24.52
N ILE A 22 -10.35 -2.75 25.15
CA ILE A 22 -9.69 -1.62 24.50
C ILE A 22 -8.19 -1.84 24.58
N VAL A 23 -7.47 -1.53 23.50
CA VAL A 23 -6.01 -1.52 23.45
C VAL A 23 -5.52 -0.13 23.08
N ARG A 24 -4.33 0.21 23.58
CA ARG A 24 -3.61 1.42 23.21
C ARG A 24 -2.46 1.04 22.29
N ILE A 25 -2.46 1.60 21.09
CA ILE A 25 -1.40 1.40 20.10
C ILE A 25 -0.59 2.68 20.05
N GLU A 26 0.69 2.59 20.38
CA GLU A 26 1.64 3.70 20.31
C GLU A 26 2.46 3.51 19.03
N VAL A 27 2.42 4.51 18.14
CA VAL A 27 3.12 4.49 16.84
C VAL A 27 4.14 5.63 16.79
N ALA A 28 5.20 5.42 16.01
CA ALA A 28 6.35 6.33 15.94
C ALA A 28 6.85 6.79 17.34
N ASP A 29 7.25 8.05 17.46
CA ASP A 29 7.71 8.68 18.71
C ASP A 29 6.52 9.24 19.52
N HIS A 30 5.69 8.34 20.06
CA HIS A 30 4.64 8.57 21.07
C HIS A 30 3.24 9.02 20.60
N GLU A 31 2.84 8.78 19.35
CA GLU A 31 1.45 9.03 18.96
C GLU A 31 0.54 7.87 19.39
N GLU A 32 -0.45 8.15 20.24
CA GLU A 32 -1.26 7.13 20.91
C GLU A 32 -2.67 7.02 20.32
N PHE A 33 -3.04 5.81 19.92
CA PHE A 33 -4.36 5.47 19.39
C PHE A 33 -5.09 4.50 20.31
N THR A 34 -6.34 4.83 20.66
CA THR A 34 -7.19 3.98 21.50
C THR A 34 -8.28 3.33 20.65
N ILE A 35 -8.25 2.00 20.54
CA ILE A 35 -9.16 1.25 19.66
C ILE A 35 -9.67 -0.05 20.31
N PRO A 36 -10.91 -0.49 20.04
CA PRO A 36 -11.35 -1.83 20.42
C PRO A 36 -10.47 -2.92 19.78
N GLU A 37 -9.94 -3.83 20.61
CA GLU A 37 -9.04 -4.92 20.17
C GLU A 37 -9.67 -5.77 19.05
N ASP A 38 -10.95 -6.08 19.20
CA ASP A 38 -11.71 -6.88 18.25
C ASP A 38 -11.89 -6.18 16.90
N LEU A 39 -12.00 -4.85 16.88
CA LEU A 39 -12.12 -4.08 15.64
C LEU A 39 -10.82 -4.18 14.83
N LEU A 40 -9.69 -3.96 15.51
CA LEU A 40 -8.36 -4.05 14.91
C LEU A 40 -8.05 -5.48 14.41
N CYS A 41 -8.30 -6.49 15.25
CA CYS A 41 -8.03 -7.90 14.93
C CYS A 41 -8.95 -8.47 13.84
N LYS A 42 -10.16 -7.91 13.66
CA LYS A 42 -11.10 -8.36 12.61
C LYS A 42 -10.56 -8.09 11.21
N ARG A 43 -9.82 -7.00 11.03
CA ARG A 43 -9.30 -6.59 9.72
C ARG A 43 -7.80 -6.78 9.57
N SER A 44 -7.04 -6.95 10.65
CA SER A 44 -5.59 -7.19 10.62
C SER A 44 -5.21 -8.57 11.16
N LYS A 45 -4.61 -9.40 10.30
CA LYS A 45 -4.05 -10.69 10.73
C LYS A 45 -2.81 -10.53 11.60
N PHE A 46 -2.06 -9.44 11.39
CA PHE A 46 -0.93 -9.08 12.24
C PHE A 46 -1.40 -8.89 13.69
N PHE A 47 -2.36 -7.98 13.92
CA PHE A 47 -2.88 -7.73 15.26
C PHE A 47 -3.64 -8.93 15.82
N GLN A 48 -4.37 -9.69 15.00
CA GLN A 48 -5.00 -10.93 15.46
C GLN A 48 -3.97 -11.90 16.06
N LYS A 49 -2.82 -12.09 15.40
CA LYS A 49 -1.77 -12.99 15.88
C LYS A 49 -1.10 -12.49 17.16
N ASN A 50 -0.89 -11.18 17.27
CA ASN A 50 -0.16 -10.59 18.39
C ASN A 50 -1.05 -10.39 19.64
N LEU A 51 -2.29 -9.94 19.45
CA LEU A 51 -3.21 -9.60 20.54
C LEU A 51 -4.13 -10.77 20.93
N GLN A 52 -4.48 -11.63 19.97
CA GLN A 52 -5.43 -12.73 20.15
C GLN A 52 -4.86 -14.09 19.72
N PRO A 53 -3.63 -14.47 20.12
CA PRO A 53 -2.90 -15.61 19.54
C PRO A 53 -3.63 -16.95 19.66
N LYS A 54 -4.39 -17.16 20.75
CA LYS A 54 -5.14 -18.40 20.99
C LYS A 54 -6.57 -18.35 20.47
N ARG A 55 -7.08 -17.21 20.00
CA ARG A 55 -8.48 -17.09 19.58
C ARG A 55 -8.71 -17.90 18.31
N LYS A 56 -9.66 -18.83 18.36
CA LYS A 56 -10.05 -19.60 17.18
C LYS A 56 -10.79 -18.71 16.18
N PRO A 57 -10.62 -18.95 14.87
CA PRO A 57 -11.47 -18.31 13.87
C PRO A 57 -12.93 -18.71 14.09
N PHE A 58 -13.84 -17.82 13.72
CA PHE A 58 -15.28 -18.06 13.73
C PHE A 58 -15.89 -17.41 12.48
N GLY A 59 -16.96 -18.02 11.99
CA GLY A 59 -17.71 -17.60 10.81
C GLY A 59 -19.21 -17.64 11.07
N VAL A 60 -19.98 -17.56 9.98
CA VAL A 60 -21.46 -17.48 10.03
C VAL A 60 -22.10 -18.70 10.70
N ASP A 61 -21.46 -19.86 10.60
CA ASP A 61 -21.97 -21.13 11.15
C ASP A 61 -21.39 -21.46 12.52
N THR A 62 -20.58 -20.58 13.12
CA THR A 62 -20.00 -20.83 14.44
C THR A 62 -20.99 -20.46 15.53
N GLU A 63 -21.27 -21.39 16.43
CA GLU A 63 -22.21 -21.22 17.54
C GLU A 63 -21.51 -21.02 18.89
N CYS A 64 -22.18 -20.30 19.79
CA CYS A 64 -21.73 -20.19 21.17
C CYS A 64 -21.89 -21.53 21.89
N PRO A 65 -20.84 -22.08 22.52
CA PRO A 65 -20.95 -23.37 23.19
C PRO A 65 -21.95 -23.43 24.36
N ILE A 66 -22.30 -22.27 24.94
CA ILE A 66 -23.25 -22.16 26.06
C ILE A 66 -24.70 -22.18 25.56
N CYS A 67 -25.09 -21.21 24.71
CA CYS A 67 -26.48 -21.02 24.32
C CYS A 67 -26.85 -21.61 22.94
N LYS A 68 -25.88 -22.13 22.20
CA LYS A 68 -26.03 -22.69 20.84
C LYS A 68 -26.54 -21.70 19.78
N ALA A 69 -26.52 -20.40 20.07
CA ALA A 69 -26.84 -19.36 19.07
C ALA A 69 -25.59 -18.88 18.32
N LYS A 70 -25.78 -18.36 17.10
CA LYS A 70 -24.72 -17.90 16.19
C LYS A 70 -23.83 -16.80 16.78
N LEU A 71 -22.54 -16.86 16.48
CA LEU A 71 -21.52 -15.90 16.90
C LEU A 71 -21.29 -14.85 15.81
N GLU A 72 -22.09 -13.79 15.83
CA GLU A 72 -22.01 -12.70 14.86
C GLU A 72 -21.29 -11.47 15.44
N SER A 73 -20.09 -11.17 14.92
CA SER A 73 -19.33 -9.97 15.27
C SER A 73 -19.98 -8.71 14.72
N GLY A 74 -20.11 -7.67 15.55
CA GLY A 74 -20.78 -6.41 15.21
C GLY A 74 -22.25 -6.37 15.60
N ILE A 75 -22.85 -7.54 15.86
CA ILE A 75 -24.22 -7.66 16.41
C ILE A 75 -24.14 -8.07 17.88
N ASN A 76 -23.36 -9.12 18.17
CA ASN A 76 -23.14 -9.63 19.50
C ASN A 76 -21.77 -9.18 20.04
N GLU A 77 -21.72 -8.86 21.32
CA GLU A 77 -20.44 -8.73 22.04
C GLU A 77 -19.86 -10.13 22.23
N LEU A 78 -18.69 -10.35 21.65
CA LEU A 78 -17.98 -11.63 21.71
C LEU A 78 -16.80 -11.54 22.68
N THR A 79 -16.47 -12.68 23.26
CA THR A 79 -15.26 -12.89 24.04
C THR A 79 -14.71 -14.29 23.75
N PHE A 80 -13.51 -14.60 24.20
CA PHE A 80 -12.88 -15.90 23.96
C PHE A 80 -12.06 -16.38 25.15
N CYS A 81 -11.83 -17.69 25.20
CA CYS A 81 -10.97 -18.29 26.22
C CYS A 81 -9.49 -18.03 25.89
N ALA A 82 -8.91 -16.97 26.47
CA ALA A 82 -7.50 -16.59 26.26
C ALA A 82 -6.49 -17.52 26.95
N ASN A 83 -6.89 -18.22 28.02
CA ASN A 83 -5.97 -19.07 28.78
C ASN A 83 -5.89 -20.51 28.27
N GLY A 84 -6.94 -21.00 27.59
CA GLY A 84 -7.10 -22.41 27.22
C GLY A 84 -7.48 -22.61 25.76
N CYS A 85 -8.71 -23.07 25.52
CA CYS A 85 -9.13 -23.63 24.23
C CYS A 85 -9.38 -22.63 23.09
N GLY A 86 -9.37 -21.32 23.34
CA GLY A 86 -9.55 -20.33 22.29
C GLY A 86 -10.96 -20.19 21.70
N HIS A 87 -11.94 -20.96 22.19
CA HIS A 87 -13.32 -20.86 21.71
C HIS A 87 -13.93 -19.48 21.98
N ASN A 88 -14.80 -19.06 21.06
CA ASN A 88 -15.56 -17.83 21.13
C ASN A 88 -16.89 -18.06 21.85
N PHE A 89 -17.34 -17.05 22.58
CA PHE A 89 -18.59 -17.05 23.32
C PHE A 89 -19.25 -15.68 23.20
N HIS A 90 -20.57 -15.61 23.35
CA HIS A 90 -21.19 -14.32 23.66
C HIS A 90 -20.74 -13.88 25.05
N TYR A 91 -20.34 -12.62 25.19
CA TYR A 91 -19.93 -12.05 26.46
C TYR A 91 -21.01 -12.20 27.54
N LYS A 92 -22.29 -11.99 27.17
CA LYS A 92 -23.42 -12.16 28.10
C LYS A 92 -23.49 -13.56 28.70
N CYS A 93 -23.21 -14.60 27.91
CA CYS A 93 -23.28 -15.99 28.34
C CYS A 93 -22.14 -16.32 29.32
N THR A 94 -20.92 -15.85 29.02
CA THR A 94 -19.78 -16.04 29.93
C THR A 94 -19.92 -15.20 31.19
N LYS A 95 -20.52 -13.99 31.11
CA LYS A 95 -20.79 -13.15 32.28
C LYS A 95 -21.73 -13.85 33.24
N GLN A 96 -22.87 -14.36 32.73
CA GLN A 96 -23.83 -15.11 33.54
C GLN A 96 -23.16 -16.33 34.20
N TRP A 97 -22.45 -17.14 33.40
CA TRP A 97 -21.71 -18.29 33.91
C TRP A 97 -20.73 -17.92 35.03
N ASN A 98 -19.95 -16.86 34.83
CA ASN A 98 -18.95 -16.42 35.81
C ASN A 98 -19.62 -15.89 37.10
N THR A 99 -20.75 -15.20 37.00
CA THR A 99 -21.53 -14.74 38.16
C THR A 99 -22.04 -15.93 38.98
N GLU A 100 -22.68 -16.91 38.35
CA GLU A 100 -23.18 -18.12 39.03
C GLU A 100 -22.06 -18.88 39.74
N LYS A 101 -20.86 -18.97 39.13
CA LYS A 101 -19.69 -19.59 39.78
C LYS A 101 -19.21 -18.80 41.00
N ARG A 102 -19.18 -17.47 40.93
CA ARG A 102 -18.79 -16.63 42.07
C ARG A 102 -19.79 -16.74 43.22
N GLU A 103 -21.09 -16.72 42.93
CA GLU A 103 -22.15 -16.85 43.93
C GLU A 103 -22.13 -18.22 44.63
N THR A 104 -21.76 -19.27 43.90
CA THR A 104 -21.59 -20.63 44.45
C THR A 104 -20.19 -20.90 45.02
N ASN A 105 -19.36 -19.86 45.17
CA ASN A 105 -17.98 -19.92 45.65
C ASN A 105 -17.09 -20.93 44.89
N GLN A 106 -17.37 -21.13 43.60
CA GLN A 106 -16.62 -21.99 42.68
C GLN A 106 -15.63 -21.17 41.84
N PRO A 107 -14.52 -21.78 41.39
CA PRO A 107 -13.55 -21.10 40.54
C PRO A 107 -14.16 -20.73 39.18
N VAL A 108 -13.85 -19.52 38.72
CA VAL A 108 -14.30 -19.00 37.44
C VAL A 108 -13.50 -19.63 36.30
N ASN A 109 -14.09 -20.62 35.65
CA ASN A 109 -13.43 -21.44 34.64
C ASN A 109 -14.17 -21.37 33.31
N CYS A 110 -13.44 -21.62 32.21
CA CYS A 110 -14.01 -21.74 30.88
C CYS A 110 -15.12 -22.81 30.84
N PRO A 111 -16.33 -22.48 30.37
CA PRO A 111 -17.44 -23.44 30.26
C PRO A 111 -17.11 -24.65 29.37
N PHE A 112 -16.17 -24.48 28.43
CA PHE A 112 -15.81 -25.52 27.46
C PHE A 112 -14.63 -26.36 27.93
N CYS A 113 -13.47 -25.75 28.23
CA CYS A 113 -12.24 -26.48 28.54
C CYS A 113 -11.85 -26.45 30.03
N ARG A 114 -12.65 -25.80 30.88
CA ARG A 114 -12.45 -25.70 32.34
C ARG A 114 -11.16 -25.03 32.82
N GLN A 115 -10.32 -24.50 31.91
CA GLN A 115 -9.18 -23.66 32.27
C GLN A 115 -9.66 -22.38 32.95
N GLY A 116 -8.89 -21.85 33.91
CA GLY A 116 -9.21 -20.58 34.59
C GLY A 116 -9.50 -19.45 33.59
N TRP A 117 -10.63 -18.76 33.77
CA TRP A 117 -11.07 -17.71 32.86
C TRP A 117 -10.18 -16.47 33.01
N PRO A 118 -9.80 -15.79 31.91
CA PRO A 118 -9.07 -14.53 32.02
C PRO A 118 -9.93 -13.52 32.80
N GLY A 119 -9.36 -12.95 33.87
CA GLY A 119 -10.04 -11.93 34.65
C GLY A 119 -10.32 -10.67 33.83
N ASP A 120 -11.26 -9.85 34.28
CA ASP A 120 -11.49 -8.52 33.73
C ASP A 120 -10.35 -7.60 34.21
N SER A 121 -9.21 -7.63 33.53
CA SER A 121 -8.15 -6.64 33.74
C SER A 121 -8.69 -5.26 33.37
N LYS A 122 -8.57 -4.30 34.29
CA LYS A 122 -8.89 -2.88 34.03
C LYS A 122 -7.74 -2.14 33.36
N GLU A 123 -6.55 -2.73 33.30
CA GLU A 123 -5.39 -2.12 32.65
C GLU A 123 -5.52 -2.26 31.13
N ILE A 124 -5.45 -1.12 30.46
CA ILE A 124 -5.40 -1.05 29.00
C ILE A 124 -4.01 -1.47 28.58
N ALA A 125 -3.92 -2.54 27.79
CA ALA A 125 -2.64 -3.00 27.25
C ALA A 125 -2.10 -1.97 26.24
N VAL A 126 -0.84 -1.58 26.43
CA VAL A 126 -0.11 -0.65 25.56
C VAL A 126 0.81 -1.45 24.65
N HIS A 127 0.75 -1.19 23.35
CA HIS A 127 1.53 -1.88 22.33
C HIS A 127 2.28 -0.87 21.46
N GLN A 128 3.61 -0.96 21.48
CA GLN A 128 4.51 -0.04 20.78
C GLN A 128 4.87 -0.57 19.39
N HIS A 129 4.81 0.32 18.40
CA HIS A 129 5.11 0.06 16.99
C HIS A 129 5.84 1.26 16.36
N HIS A 130 7.12 1.42 16.67
CA HIS A 130 7.98 2.51 16.15
C HIS A 130 8.18 2.49 14.63
N ASP A 131 7.90 1.36 13.99
CA ASP A 131 8.06 1.16 12.55
C ASP A 131 6.73 1.36 11.78
N ILE A 132 5.74 2.00 12.42
CA ILE A 132 4.46 2.40 11.81
C ILE A 132 4.38 3.92 11.87
N SER A 133 4.24 4.56 10.71
CA SER A 133 3.97 5.99 10.61
C SER A 133 2.56 6.32 11.11
N PRO A 134 2.36 7.44 11.82
CA PRO A 134 1.06 7.75 12.41
C PRO A 134 -0.03 8.06 11.40
N GLY A 135 0.29 8.78 10.32
CA GLY A 135 -0.67 9.14 9.26
C GLY A 135 -1.38 7.93 8.64
N PRO A 136 -0.63 6.99 8.03
CA PRO A 136 -1.15 5.70 7.56
C PRO A 136 -1.96 4.93 8.60
N PHE A 137 -1.57 5.02 9.87
CA PHE A 137 -2.30 4.36 10.95
C PHE A 137 -3.61 5.07 11.28
N SER A 138 -3.64 6.41 11.32
CA SER A 138 -4.87 7.19 11.47
C SER A 138 -5.86 6.84 10.35
N MET A 139 -5.38 6.78 9.11
CA MET A 139 -6.17 6.38 7.95
C MET A 139 -6.77 4.97 8.10
N LEU A 140 -5.99 4.02 8.62
CA LEU A 140 -6.53 2.70 8.97
C LEU A 140 -7.66 2.80 10.00
N ILE A 141 -7.48 3.59 11.06
CA ILE A 141 -8.48 3.73 12.12
C ILE A 141 -9.78 4.33 11.56
N GLU A 142 -9.69 5.41 10.80
CA GLU A 142 -10.84 6.04 10.13
C GLU A 142 -11.56 5.05 9.23
N TRP A 143 -10.81 4.33 8.39
CA TRP A 143 -11.37 3.30 7.52
C TRP A 143 -12.04 2.16 8.30
N LEU A 144 -11.48 1.75 9.45
CA LEU A 144 -12.10 0.72 10.30
C LEU A 144 -13.47 1.14 10.83
N TYR A 145 -13.66 2.43 11.13
CA TYR A 145 -14.92 2.96 11.63
C TYR A 145 -15.93 3.28 10.52
N HIS A 146 -15.47 3.90 9.43
CA HIS A 146 -16.35 4.46 8.41
C HIS A 146 -16.46 3.61 7.13
N GLY A 147 -15.51 2.72 6.91
CA GLY A 147 -15.46 1.86 5.72
C GLY A 147 -15.01 2.56 4.44
N HIS A 148 -14.66 3.85 4.50
CA HIS A 148 -14.09 4.65 3.42
C HIS A 148 -12.86 5.40 3.93
N ILE A 149 -11.99 5.80 3.01
CA ILE A 149 -10.80 6.60 3.28
C ILE A 149 -11.11 8.02 2.84
N ALA A 150 -10.87 8.99 3.72
CA ALA A 150 -10.81 10.39 3.34
C ALA A 150 -9.34 10.70 3.00
N VAL A 151 -9.12 11.36 1.86
CA VAL A 151 -7.79 11.85 1.50
C VAL A 151 -7.71 13.30 1.98
N LYS A 152 -6.60 13.65 2.63
CA LYS A 152 -6.36 15.01 3.09
C LYS A 152 -5.80 15.85 1.96
N ASP A 153 -6.17 17.11 2.01
CA ASP A 153 -5.72 18.17 1.13
C ASP A 153 -4.42 18.76 1.70
N LEU A 154 -3.40 18.96 0.86
CA LEU A 154 -2.09 19.50 1.27
C LEU A 154 -2.17 20.97 1.77
N SER A 155 -3.29 21.66 1.53
CA SER A 155 -3.50 23.06 1.94
C SER A 155 -3.70 23.27 3.44
N ASP A 156 -3.99 22.23 4.22
CA ASP A 156 -4.33 22.35 5.65
C ASP A 156 -3.13 22.72 6.55
N ASN A 157 -1.91 22.78 6.00
CA ASN A 157 -0.67 22.99 6.77
C ASN A 157 0.02 24.35 6.55
N SER A 158 -0.55 25.25 5.75
CA SER A 158 0.03 26.58 5.54
C SER A 158 -0.92 27.68 6.02
N ASP A 159 -0.52 28.42 7.05
CA ASP A 159 -1.11 29.71 7.43
C ASP A 159 -0.86 30.82 6.36
N ASP A 160 -0.62 30.44 5.10
CA ASP A 160 -0.25 31.34 4.02
C ASP A 160 -1.50 31.79 3.27
N GLU A 161 -2.13 32.86 3.77
CA GLU A 161 -3.19 33.60 3.08
C GLU A 161 -2.60 34.29 1.83
N GLY A 162 -2.49 33.58 0.70
CA GLY A 162 -1.84 34.19 -0.47
C GLY A 162 -2.12 33.66 -1.87
N ILE A 163 -2.44 32.38 -2.08
CA ILE A 163 -2.60 31.84 -3.44
C ILE A 163 -3.82 30.92 -3.51
N ASP A 164 -4.67 31.15 -4.51
CA ASP A 164 -5.82 30.31 -4.91
C ASP A 164 -5.31 29.00 -5.53
N GLU A 165 -4.46 28.27 -4.81
CA GLU A 165 -4.04 26.92 -5.20
C GLU A 165 -5.12 25.96 -4.71
N THR A 166 -5.79 25.31 -5.65
CA THR A 166 -6.64 24.16 -5.34
C THR A 166 -5.80 23.15 -4.54
N PRO A 167 -6.27 22.69 -3.37
CA PRO A 167 -5.48 21.79 -2.57
C PRO A 167 -5.10 20.54 -3.37
N GLU A 168 -3.80 20.24 -3.43
CA GLU A 168 -3.34 18.99 -4.00
C GLU A 168 -3.54 17.87 -2.97
N PRO A 169 -3.99 16.67 -3.38
CA PRO A 169 -4.19 15.58 -2.46
C PRO A 169 -2.86 14.93 -2.06
N ASP A 170 -2.74 14.53 -0.80
CA ASP A 170 -1.57 13.77 -0.33
C ASP A 170 -1.65 12.30 -0.80
N LEU A 171 -1.08 12.03 -1.98
CA LEU A 171 -0.96 10.66 -2.49
C LEU A 171 0.14 9.85 -1.78
N HIS A 172 1.11 10.52 -1.15
CA HIS A 172 2.22 9.85 -0.48
C HIS A 172 1.71 9.06 0.74
N GLU A 173 0.86 9.68 1.55
CA GLU A 173 0.24 9.04 2.72
C GLU A 173 -0.61 7.81 2.31
N LEU A 174 -1.29 7.85 1.15
CA LEU A 174 -2.01 6.69 0.60
C LEU A 174 -1.06 5.55 0.21
N ILE A 175 0.08 5.86 -0.40
CA ILE A 175 1.07 4.85 -0.77
C ILE A 175 1.71 4.23 0.48
N GLU A 176 2.03 5.03 1.49
CA GLU A 176 2.47 4.54 2.80
C GLU A 176 1.41 3.65 3.46
N ALA A 177 0.13 4.05 3.41
CA ALA A 177 -0.99 3.25 3.90
C ALA A 177 -1.12 1.91 3.19
N TYR A 178 -0.82 1.85 1.89
CA TYR A 178 -0.76 0.58 1.17
C TYR A 178 0.40 -0.30 1.66
N VAL A 179 1.58 0.26 1.91
CA VAL A 179 2.69 -0.51 2.50
C VAL A 179 2.33 -1.02 3.90
N LEU A 180 1.69 -0.17 4.72
CA LEU A 180 1.19 -0.54 6.04
C LEU A 180 0.16 -1.68 5.94
N CYS A 181 -0.80 -1.62 5.03
CA CYS A 181 -1.84 -2.64 4.89
C CYS A 181 -1.25 -4.04 4.61
N LEU A 182 -0.15 -4.09 3.83
CA LEU A 182 0.58 -5.32 3.54
C LEU A 182 1.24 -5.89 4.79
N LYS A 183 1.91 -5.04 5.57
CA LYS A 183 2.52 -5.39 6.86
C LYS A 183 1.47 -5.91 7.85
N LEU A 184 0.31 -5.24 7.91
CA LEU A 184 -0.83 -5.64 8.73
C LEU A 184 -1.56 -6.88 8.19
N LYS A 185 -1.26 -7.29 6.96
CA LYS A 185 -1.92 -8.39 6.24
C LYS A 185 -3.44 -8.18 6.16
N SER A 186 -3.85 -6.94 5.92
CA SER A 186 -5.25 -6.52 5.82
C SER A 186 -5.68 -6.37 4.36
N ARG A 187 -6.23 -7.43 3.77
CA ARG A 187 -6.66 -7.42 2.36
C ARG A 187 -7.74 -6.37 2.07
N MET A 188 -8.65 -6.17 3.02
CA MET A 188 -9.76 -5.23 2.85
C MET A 188 -9.29 -3.78 2.93
N PHE A 189 -8.33 -3.49 3.81
CA PHE A 189 -7.73 -2.16 3.87
C PHE A 189 -6.89 -1.90 2.61
N CYS A 190 -6.09 -2.86 2.16
CA CYS A 190 -5.35 -2.72 0.89
C CYS A 190 -6.25 -2.43 -0.31
N ARG A 191 -7.43 -3.08 -0.35
CA ARG A 191 -8.44 -2.81 -1.38
C ARG A 191 -8.97 -1.38 -1.27
N GLY A 192 -9.34 -0.93 -0.07
CA GLY A 192 -9.83 0.44 0.14
C GLY A 192 -8.81 1.50 -0.25
N VAL A 193 -7.54 1.29 0.10
CA VAL A 193 -6.44 2.21 -0.29
C VAL A 193 -6.26 2.26 -1.80
N LEU A 194 -6.33 1.11 -2.50
CA LEU A 194 -6.26 1.10 -3.96
C LEU A 194 -7.46 1.75 -4.62
N GLU A 195 -8.68 1.54 -4.10
CA GLU A 195 -9.90 2.19 -4.59
C GLU A 195 -9.77 3.72 -4.44
N ALA A 196 -9.37 4.21 -3.26
CA ALA A 196 -9.14 5.63 -3.01
C ALA A 196 -8.06 6.23 -3.94
N LEU A 197 -6.93 5.54 -4.10
CA LEU A 197 -5.86 5.96 -5.01
C LEU A 197 -6.34 6.05 -6.47
N LEU A 198 -7.14 5.09 -6.94
CA LEU A 198 -7.66 5.11 -8.30
C LEU A 198 -8.71 6.21 -8.51
N GLU A 199 -9.59 6.42 -7.54
CA GLU A 199 -10.62 7.45 -7.61
C GLU A 199 -9.99 8.84 -7.64
N ILE A 200 -9.03 9.11 -6.75
CA ILE A 200 -8.42 10.43 -6.66
C ILE A 200 -7.53 10.77 -7.86
N THR A 201 -6.82 9.79 -8.40
CA THR A 201 -5.98 9.98 -9.59
C THR A 201 -6.81 10.21 -10.85
N GLU A 202 -8.01 9.61 -10.95
CA GLU A 202 -8.94 9.90 -12.05
C GLU A 202 -9.53 11.31 -11.93
N GLU A 203 -9.91 11.73 -10.72
CA GLU A 203 -10.53 13.01 -10.44
C GLU A 203 -9.56 14.19 -10.63
N THR A 204 -8.37 14.09 -10.05
CA THR A 204 -7.40 15.22 -10.02
C THR A 204 -6.40 15.18 -11.17
N ARG A 205 -6.19 14.02 -11.80
CA ARG A 205 -5.09 13.78 -12.75
C ARG A 205 -3.70 14.04 -12.16
N ILE A 206 -3.60 14.00 -10.83
CA ILE A 206 -2.34 13.94 -10.08
C ILE A 206 -1.99 12.47 -9.89
N TYR A 207 -0.70 12.13 -9.94
CA TYR A 207 -0.23 10.75 -9.91
C TYR A 207 0.92 10.58 -8.91
N PRO A 208 1.11 9.37 -8.34
CA PRO A 208 2.22 9.11 -7.43
C PRO A 208 3.56 9.41 -8.08
N ASP A 209 4.43 10.09 -7.34
CA ASP A 209 5.69 10.61 -7.86
C ASP A 209 6.83 9.57 -7.85
N GLN A 210 8.06 10.01 -8.09
CA GLN A 210 9.23 9.16 -8.08
C GLN A 210 9.54 8.55 -6.69
N SER A 211 9.29 9.31 -5.61
CA SER A 211 9.48 8.87 -4.23
C SER A 211 8.49 7.75 -3.87
N ASP A 212 7.23 7.89 -4.29
CA ASP A 212 6.17 6.90 -4.11
C ASP A 212 6.47 5.60 -4.83
N VAL A 213 6.87 5.71 -6.10
CA VAL A 213 7.25 4.56 -6.92
C VAL A 213 8.40 3.81 -6.25
N ARG A 214 9.41 4.52 -5.74
CA ARG A 214 10.52 3.90 -5.04
C ARG A 214 10.05 3.20 -3.76
N LEU A 215 9.26 3.88 -2.93
CA LEU A 215 8.70 3.33 -1.69
C LEU A 215 7.97 2.01 -1.96
N VAL A 216 7.12 1.96 -2.99
CA VAL A 216 6.43 0.74 -3.40
C VAL A 216 7.42 -0.35 -3.84
N TYR A 217 8.38 -0.03 -4.69
CA TYR A 217 9.29 -1.04 -5.24
C TYR A 217 10.32 -1.57 -4.23
N ASP A 218 10.61 -0.81 -3.19
CA ASP A 218 11.49 -1.19 -2.09
C ASP A 218 10.75 -2.05 -1.04
N ASN A 219 9.45 -1.81 -0.82
CA ASN A 219 8.68 -2.48 0.24
C ASN A 219 7.73 -3.60 -0.23
N THR A 220 7.70 -3.90 -1.52
CA THR A 220 6.83 -4.96 -2.06
C THR A 220 7.61 -5.99 -2.87
N THR A 221 6.94 -7.03 -3.38
CA THR A 221 7.56 -8.05 -4.23
C THR A 221 6.98 -8.05 -5.64
N LYS A 222 7.63 -8.78 -6.56
CA LYS A 222 7.08 -9.02 -7.91
C LYS A 222 5.69 -9.65 -7.78
N GLY A 223 4.71 -9.07 -8.46
CA GLY A 223 3.31 -9.51 -8.41
C GLY A 223 2.42 -8.74 -7.43
N ALA A 224 2.96 -7.79 -6.66
CA ALA A 224 2.13 -6.87 -5.88
C ALA A 224 1.25 -6.03 -6.82
N ILE A 225 -0.06 -5.96 -6.53
CA ILE A 225 -1.05 -5.27 -7.38
C ILE A 225 -0.71 -3.79 -7.54
N ILE A 226 -0.27 -3.12 -6.47
CA ILE A 226 0.14 -1.70 -6.54
C ILE A 226 1.23 -1.44 -7.59
N ARG A 227 2.18 -2.36 -7.80
CA ARG A 227 3.21 -2.20 -8.84
C ARG A 227 2.60 -2.18 -10.23
N LEU A 228 1.62 -3.06 -10.46
CA LEU A 228 0.87 -3.11 -11.72
C LEU A 228 0.04 -1.85 -11.92
N VAL A 229 -0.59 -1.33 -10.85
CA VAL A 229 -1.36 -0.08 -10.89
C VAL A 229 -0.46 1.09 -11.28
N LEU A 230 0.67 1.28 -10.58
CA LEU A 230 1.63 2.35 -10.89
C LEU A 230 2.17 2.24 -12.32
N VAL A 231 2.58 1.05 -12.75
CA VAL A 231 3.07 0.82 -14.12
C VAL A 231 2.00 1.19 -15.17
N ARG A 232 0.73 0.83 -14.92
CA ARG A 232 -0.36 1.16 -15.84
C ARG A 232 -0.68 2.65 -15.87
N MET A 233 -0.72 3.32 -14.71
CA MET A 233 -0.88 4.76 -14.62
C MET A 233 0.20 5.48 -15.45
N TYR A 234 1.47 5.13 -15.22
CA TYR A 234 2.59 5.73 -15.96
C TYR A 234 2.55 5.41 -17.46
N ALA A 235 2.27 4.17 -17.85
CA ALA A 235 2.17 3.81 -19.27
C ALA A 235 0.99 4.49 -20.02
N GLN A 236 0.06 5.08 -19.29
CA GLN A 236 -1.09 5.79 -19.84
C GLN A 236 -0.92 7.31 -19.80
N ALA A 237 -0.35 7.86 -18.72
CA ALA A 237 -0.35 9.29 -18.44
C ALA A 237 1.04 9.94 -18.42
N ALA A 238 2.11 9.16 -18.16
CA ALA A 238 3.43 9.76 -17.96
C ALA A 238 3.94 10.45 -19.23
N GLN A 239 4.52 11.63 -19.04
CA GLN A 239 5.17 12.39 -20.09
C GLN A 239 6.69 12.20 -20.03
N GLY A 240 7.38 12.49 -21.14
CA GLY A 240 8.82 12.31 -21.21
C GLY A 240 9.61 13.02 -20.11
N HIS A 241 9.12 14.17 -19.62
CA HIS A 241 9.76 14.92 -18.54
C HIS A 241 9.67 14.24 -17.17
N TRP A 242 8.70 13.34 -16.94
CA TRP A 242 8.61 12.57 -15.68
C TRP A 242 9.80 11.63 -15.47
N LEU A 243 10.47 11.26 -16.57
CA LEU A 243 11.61 10.35 -16.59
C LEU A 243 12.93 11.06 -16.94
N LYS A 244 12.90 12.33 -17.36
CA LYS A 244 14.09 13.10 -17.75
C LYS A 244 14.50 14.01 -16.59
N ASP A 245 15.57 13.63 -15.90
CA ASP A 245 16.39 14.41 -14.95
C ASP A 245 15.65 15.10 -13.78
N GLY A 246 16.16 14.94 -12.54
CA GLY A 246 15.63 15.78 -11.46
C GLY A 246 16.16 15.63 -10.05
N GLU A 247 16.41 14.43 -9.52
CA GLU A 247 16.71 14.30 -8.08
C GLU A 247 17.76 13.23 -7.75
N SER A 248 18.39 13.40 -6.59
CA SER A 248 19.42 12.53 -5.98
C SER A 248 18.99 11.06 -5.82
N ILE A 249 17.71 10.77 -6.03
CA ILE A 249 17.08 9.45 -5.90
C ILE A 249 16.50 9.05 -7.27
N GLY A 250 17.14 8.13 -7.99
CA GLY A 250 16.63 7.60 -9.27
C GLY A 250 15.44 6.62 -9.12
N TYR A 251 14.63 6.47 -10.17
CA TYR A 251 13.59 5.44 -10.25
C TYR A 251 14.17 4.03 -10.04
N SER A 252 13.38 3.14 -9.44
CA SER A 252 13.76 1.73 -9.30
C SER A 252 14.03 1.11 -10.67
N ARG A 253 15.20 0.49 -10.87
CA ARG A 253 15.52 -0.25 -12.11
C ARG A 253 14.45 -1.31 -12.45
N ARG A 254 13.84 -1.90 -11.42
CA ARG A 254 12.74 -2.86 -11.57
C ARG A 254 11.49 -2.19 -12.13
N PHE A 255 11.14 -1.00 -11.63
CA PHE A 255 10.03 -0.22 -12.15
C PHE A 255 10.25 0.19 -13.60
N LEU A 256 11.41 0.75 -13.94
CA LEU A 256 11.70 1.17 -15.31
C LEU A 256 11.61 0.01 -16.30
N ARG A 257 12.09 -1.18 -15.91
CA ARG A 257 11.95 -2.40 -16.70
C ARG A 257 10.48 -2.78 -16.88
N ASP A 258 9.71 -2.82 -15.79
CA ASP A 258 8.31 -3.24 -15.82
C ASP A 258 7.45 -2.23 -16.62
N LEU A 259 7.75 -0.92 -16.54
CA LEU A 259 7.18 0.15 -17.37
C LEU A 259 7.54 -0.01 -18.85
N THR A 260 8.82 -0.28 -19.16
CA THR A 260 9.28 -0.49 -20.54
C THR A 260 8.56 -1.67 -21.18
N ILE A 261 8.40 -2.78 -20.45
CA ILE A 261 7.63 -3.94 -20.90
C ILE A 261 6.19 -3.53 -21.22
N ALA A 262 5.52 -2.82 -20.31
CA ALA A 262 4.14 -2.38 -20.51
C ALA A 262 3.97 -1.44 -21.71
N LEU A 263 4.91 -0.51 -21.92
CA LEU A 263 4.92 0.39 -23.08
C LEU A 263 5.12 -0.37 -24.38
N LEU A 264 6.04 -1.34 -24.41
CA LEU A 264 6.25 -2.19 -25.59
C LEU A 264 4.98 -3.00 -25.88
N GLU A 265 4.40 -3.70 -24.90
CA GLU A 265 3.19 -4.52 -25.09
C GLU A 265 2.00 -3.75 -25.67
N LYS A 266 1.92 -2.42 -25.45
CA LYS A 266 0.83 -1.56 -25.94
C LYS A 266 0.80 -1.41 -27.47
N SER A 267 1.96 -1.42 -28.14
CA SER A 267 2.05 -1.26 -29.60
C SER A 267 2.89 -2.36 -30.27
N PRO A 268 2.36 -3.59 -30.45
CA PRO A 268 3.05 -4.64 -31.19
C PRO A 268 3.18 -4.34 -32.69
N TRP A 269 2.25 -3.57 -33.26
CA TRP A 269 2.02 -3.49 -34.70
C TRP A 269 2.63 -2.26 -35.39
N GLU A 270 3.00 -1.22 -34.63
CA GLU A 270 3.65 0.01 -35.14
C GLU A 270 5.18 -0.06 -35.17
N ARG A 271 5.79 -1.15 -34.66
CA ARG A 271 7.24 -1.32 -34.60
C ARG A 271 7.84 -1.83 -35.92
N ARG A 272 7.54 -1.15 -37.03
CA ARG A 272 8.33 -1.31 -38.26
C ARG A 272 9.48 -0.32 -38.21
N TRP A 273 10.70 -0.86 -38.24
CA TRP A 273 11.89 -0.05 -38.48
C TRP A 273 11.84 0.49 -39.90
N ASP A 274 11.53 1.78 -40.05
CA ASP A 274 11.60 2.46 -41.34
C ASP A 274 13.00 3.04 -41.54
N LEU A 275 13.80 2.36 -42.37
CA LEU A 275 15.15 2.79 -42.68
C LEU A 275 15.18 4.16 -43.38
N ALA A 276 14.14 4.53 -44.12
CA ALA A 276 14.07 5.82 -44.81
C ALA A 276 13.84 6.96 -43.79
N GLU A 277 12.90 6.79 -42.85
CA GLU A 277 12.67 7.75 -41.76
C GLU A 277 13.94 7.92 -40.91
N MET A 278 14.61 6.81 -40.56
CA MET A 278 15.82 6.86 -39.74
C MET A 278 16.98 7.55 -40.47
N LYS A 279 17.12 7.34 -41.79
CA LYS A 279 18.13 8.03 -42.60
C LYS A 279 17.85 9.52 -42.70
N ASP A 280 16.61 9.92 -42.90
CA ASP A 280 16.20 11.34 -42.93
C ASP A 280 16.48 12.02 -41.58
N LYS A 281 16.12 11.36 -40.47
CA LYS A 281 16.24 11.92 -39.13
C LYS A 281 17.68 11.96 -38.58
N TYR A 282 18.53 10.98 -38.91
CA TYR A 282 19.83 10.81 -38.25
C TYR A 282 21.05 10.80 -39.19
N VAL A 283 20.87 10.61 -40.50
CA VAL A 283 21.99 10.50 -41.47
C VAL A 283 22.07 11.73 -42.37
N ILE A 284 20.95 12.39 -42.65
CA ILE A 284 20.91 13.58 -43.51
C ILE A 284 20.89 14.85 -42.62
N GLY A 285 22.08 15.27 -42.16
CA GLY A 285 22.40 16.70 -41.93
C GLY A 285 21.63 17.51 -40.87
N LYS A 286 20.77 16.92 -40.03
CA LYS A 286 20.23 17.58 -38.83
C LYS A 286 20.48 16.73 -37.58
N MET A 287 21.75 16.58 -37.21
CA MET A 287 22.09 16.28 -35.81
C MET A 287 21.65 17.47 -34.95
N ILE A 288 20.40 17.48 -34.51
CA ILE A 288 20.01 18.28 -33.34
C ILE A 288 20.67 17.56 -32.17
N GLY A 289 21.77 18.14 -31.69
CA GLY A 289 22.69 17.52 -30.76
C GLY A 289 22.01 16.98 -29.52
N TYR A 290 22.12 15.67 -29.32
CA TYR A 290 22.18 15.14 -27.97
C TYR A 290 23.56 15.52 -27.40
N GLY A 291 23.61 16.62 -26.63
CA GLY A 291 24.70 16.86 -25.68
C GLY A 291 25.84 17.79 -26.08
N ARG A 292 25.59 18.92 -26.78
CA ARG A 292 26.51 20.08 -26.72
C ARG A 292 25.83 21.20 -25.95
N LYS A 293 26.40 21.57 -24.80
CA LYS A 293 26.13 22.88 -24.19
C LYS A 293 26.82 23.93 -25.06
N ASP A 294 26.12 25.02 -25.34
CA ASP A 294 26.68 26.15 -26.09
C ASP A 294 27.95 26.65 -25.38
N GLY A 295 29.12 26.48 -26.00
CA GLY A 295 30.39 27.02 -25.49
C GLY A 295 31.67 26.29 -25.93
N ASP A 296 31.61 25.01 -26.29
CA ASP A 296 32.83 24.27 -26.64
C ASP A 296 33.06 24.27 -28.16
N GLU A 297 34.13 24.96 -28.60
CA GLU A 297 34.62 24.90 -29.97
C GLU A 297 34.99 23.46 -30.36
N PRO A 298 34.73 23.03 -31.61
CA PRO A 298 35.08 21.70 -32.06
C PRO A 298 36.61 21.58 -32.20
N GLU A 299 37.23 20.70 -31.42
CA GLU A 299 38.55 20.17 -31.76
C GLU A 299 38.47 19.46 -33.12
N GLU A 300 39.33 19.88 -34.04
CA GLU A 300 39.49 19.29 -35.36
C GLU A 300 39.88 17.81 -35.22
N MET A 301 38.96 16.92 -35.60
CA MET A 301 39.28 15.51 -35.85
C MET A 301 40.14 15.44 -37.11
N ASN A 302 41.46 15.38 -36.92
CA ASN A 302 42.39 15.12 -37.99
C ASN A 302 42.29 13.64 -38.44
N ASN A 303 41.96 13.47 -39.71
CA ASN A 303 42.04 12.30 -40.60
C ASN A 303 42.44 10.92 -40.01
N LEU A 304 41.46 10.00 -39.97
CA LEU A 304 41.71 8.56 -40.16
C LEU A 304 41.31 8.18 -41.60
N SER A 305 42.15 8.48 -42.57
CA SER A 305 41.98 7.95 -43.94
C SER A 305 43.29 7.75 -44.72
N GLU A 306 44.44 7.60 -44.06
CA GLU A 306 45.73 7.38 -44.74
C GLU A 306 46.54 6.17 -44.23
N GLU A 307 45.90 5.10 -43.74
CA GLU A 307 46.61 3.82 -43.43
C GLU A 307 46.04 2.59 -44.16
N LEU A 308 45.56 2.77 -45.39
CA LEU A 308 45.17 1.64 -46.25
C LEU A 308 45.60 1.85 -47.70
N SER A 309 46.81 2.34 -47.98
CA SER A 309 47.36 2.39 -49.35
C SER A 309 48.87 2.65 -49.41
N SER A 310 49.75 1.81 -48.83
CA SER A 310 51.12 1.62 -49.37
C SER A 310 52.00 0.73 -48.48
N GLU A 311 51.83 -0.59 -48.47
CA GLU A 311 52.97 -1.48 -48.23
C GLU A 311 52.79 -2.76 -49.06
N SER A 312 53.27 -2.71 -50.31
CA SER A 312 53.58 -3.89 -51.10
C SER A 312 54.90 -3.66 -51.83
N GLU A 313 55.88 -4.50 -51.46
CA GLU A 313 57.07 -4.92 -52.23
C GLU A 313 58.17 -3.84 -52.38
N SER A 314 59.46 -4.10 -52.18
CA SER A 314 60.28 -5.30 -52.47
C SER A 314 61.66 -5.15 -51.82
N GLY A 315 62.31 -6.26 -51.43
CA GLY A 315 63.71 -6.26 -51.01
C GLY A 315 64.24 -7.62 -50.52
N GLU A 316 64.36 -8.55 -51.46
CA GLU A 316 65.43 -9.58 -51.59
C GLU A 316 66.77 -9.09 -50.97
N ASP A 317 67.66 -9.84 -50.30
CA ASP A 317 68.08 -11.24 -50.40
C ASP A 317 68.94 -11.68 -49.18
N GLU A 318 68.94 -13.01 -49.01
CA GLU A 318 69.96 -13.98 -48.56
C GLU A 318 71.16 -13.66 -47.62
N GLU A 319 71.39 -14.68 -46.77
CA GLU A 319 72.64 -15.33 -46.32
C GLU A 319 72.74 -15.38 -44.78
N MET A 320 73.17 -16.42 -44.08
CA MET A 320 73.58 -17.79 -44.38
C MET A 320 73.97 -18.41 -43.02
N ARG A 321 73.76 -19.72 -42.85
CA ARG A 321 74.48 -20.68 -41.99
C ARG A 321 74.16 -20.83 -40.48
N SER A 322 73.67 -22.04 -40.24
CA SER A 322 74.13 -23.07 -39.29
C SER A 322 73.62 -23.03 -37.86
#